data_AF-A0A316D3Z7-F1
#
_entry.id   AF-A0A316D3Z7-F1
#
_cell.length_a   1.000
_cell.length_b   1.000
_cell.length_c   1.000
_cell.angle_alpha   90.00
_cell.angle_beta   90.00
_cell.angle_gamma   90.00
#
_symmetry.space_group_name_H-M   'P 1'
#
loop_
_entity.id
_entity.type
_entity.pdbx_description
1 polymer ?
#
loop_
_entity_poly.entity_id
_entity_poly.type
_entity_poly.pdbx_seq_one_letter_code
_entity_poly.pdbx_strand_id
1 'polypeptide(L)'
;MTTNNMYASSFSIAQKIGMALGYAAARIEALKGKPVVYEGFPKFDLTGKSMEELAAINIDCALAMANLLNQVLPHLNDYEATQVLSLLGEDAQHFLA
;
A
#
# COMPACT_ATOMS: atom_id res chain seq x y z
N MET A 1 -5.05 -10.30 -23.64
CA MET A 1 -4.91 -9.03 -22.89
C MET A 1 -3.58 -8.42 -23.29
N THR A 2 -3.53 -7.17 -23.72
CA THR A 2 -2.29 -6.49 -24.16
C THR A 2 -1.48 -6.01 -22.95
N THR A 3 -0.16 -5.96 -23.06
CA THR A 3 0.80 -5.54 -22.01
C THR A 3 0.45 -4.19 -21.36
N ASN A 4 -0.18 -3.26 -22.10
CA ASN A 4 -0.67 -1.98 -21.56
C ASN A 4 -1.70 -2.13 -20.43
N ASN A 5 -2.56 -3.16 -20.47
CA ASN A 5 -3.56 -3.37 -19.41
C ASN A 5 -2.92 -3.92 -18.12
N MET A 6 -1.82 -4.68 -18.22
CA MET A 6 -1.11 -5.20 -17.05
C MET A 6 -0.35 -4.11 -16.30
N TYR A 7 0.23 -3.13 -17.01
CA TYR A 7 0.91 -2.02 -16.35
C TYR A 7 -0.07 -1.08 -15.65
N ALA A 8 -1.16 -0.71 -16.33
CA ALA A 8 -2.18 0.16 -15.75
C ALA A 8 -2.80 -0.45 -14.48
N SER A 9 -3.00 -1.77 -14.45
CA SER A 9 -3.53 -2.45 -13.25
C SER A 9 -2.54 -2.46 -12.10
N SER A 10 -1.23 -2.69 -12.32
CA SER A 10 -0.25 -2.70 -11.24
C SER A 10 -0.10 -1.33 -10.59
N PHE A 11 -0.08 -0.24 -11.36
CA PHE A 11 -0.02 1.12 -10.83
C PHE A 11 -1.27 1.46 -10.02
N SER A 12 -2.46 1.07 -10.49
CA SER A 12 -3.71 1.27 -9.76
C SER A 12 -3.74 0.55 -8.41
N ILE A 13 -3.26 -0.70 -8.36
CA ILE A 13 -3.15 -1.47 -7.10
C ILE A 13 -2.19 -0.78 -6.13
N ALA A 14 -0.99 -0.42 -6.58
CA ALA A 14 -0.01 0.27 -5.75
C ALA A 14 -0.57 1.59 -5.19
N GLN A 15 -1.31 2.36 -6.00
CA GLN A 15 -1.93 3.60 -5.58
C GLN A 15 -2.97 3.38 -4.47
N LYS A 16 -3.88 2.41 -4.62
CA LYS A 16 -4.89 2.11 -3.60
C LYS A 16 -4.25 1.73 -2.26
N ILE A 17 -3.26 0.83 -2.29
CA ILE A 17 -2.56 0.37 -1.09
C ILE A 17 -1.80 1.55 -0.44
N GLY A 18 -1.13 2.38 -1.25
CA GLY A 18 -0.46 3.59 -0.76
C GLY A 18 -1.41 4.58 -0.10
N MET A 19 -2.60 4.81 -0.67
CA MET A 19 -3.63 5.65 -0.07
C MET A 19 -4.15 5.07 1.26
N ALA A 20 -4.43 3.78 1.30
CA ALA A 20 -4.90 3.08 2.50
C ALA A 20 -3.86 3.14 3.63
N LEU A 21 -2.58 2.92 3.29
CA LEU A 21 -1.47 3.03 4.23
C LEU A 21 -1.26 4.45 4.73
N GLY A 22 -1.30 5.46 3.85
CA GLY A 22 -1.19 6.86 4.25
C GLY A 22 -2.31 7.30 5.20
N TYR A 23 -3.54 6.84 4.94
CA TYR A 23 -4.66 7.04 5.87
C TYR A 23 -4.39 6.37 7.22
N ALA A 24 -4.03 5.08 7.23
CA ALA A 24 -3.74 4.34 8.46
C ALA A 24 -2.64 5.02 9.31
N ALA A 25 -1.56 5.48 8.67
CA ALA A 25 -0.47 6.20 9.32
C ALA A 25 -0.96 7.45 10.06
N ALA A 26 -1.72 8.30 9.36
CA ALA A 26 -2.22 9.56 9.89
C ALA A 26 -3.19 9.33 11.07
N ARG A 27 -4.00 8.28 11.01
CA ARG A 27 -4.93 7.93 12.10
C ARG A 27 -4.20 7.38 13.32
N ILE A 28 -3.18 6.54 13.13
CA ILE A 28 -2.35 6.07 14.24
C ILE A 28 -1.61 7.22 14.91
N GLU A 29 -1.08 8.16 14.13
CA GLU A 29 -0.44 9.35 14.67
C GLU A 29 -1.42 10.19 15.49
N ALA A 30 -2.65 10.39 14.99
CA ALA A 30 -3.70 11.08 15.73
C ALA A 30 -4.11 10.36 17.04
N LEU A 31 -4.14 9.03 17.04
CA LEU A 31 -4.50 8.22 18.22
C LEU A 31 -3.38 8.13 19.26
N LYS A 32 -2.11 8.03 18.82
CA LYS A 32 -0.95 7.78 19.68
C LYS A 32 -0.12 9.03 19.96
N GLY A 33 -0.38 10.14 19.28
CA GLY A 33 0.34 11.41 19.41
C GLY A 33 1.80 11.36 18.96
N LYS A 34 2.17 10.38 18.13
CA LYS A 34 3.55 10.19 17.62
C LYS A 34 3.53 9.76 16.16
N PRO A 35 4.45 10.27 15.33
CA PRO A 35 4.54 9.88 13.93
C PRO A 35 4.89 8.40 13.81
N VAL A 36 4.27 7.73 12.84
CA VAL A 36 4.59 6.34 12.51
C VAL A 36 5.85 6.34 11.65
N VAL A 37 6.94 5.79 12.17
CA VAL A 37 8.17 5.59 11.42
C VAL A 37 8.14 4.19 10.82
N TYR A 38 8.16 4.13 9.50
CA TYR A 38 8.19 2.88 8.75
C TYR A 38 9.63 2.50 8.42
N GLU A 39 10.17 1.58 9.20
CA GLU A 39 11.50 1.01 8.95
C GLU A 39 11.39 -0.13 7.92
N GLY A 40 12.44 -0.32 7.11
CA GLY A 40 12.52 -1.45 6.19
C GLY A 40 11.79 -1.28 4.86
N PHE A 41 11.29 -0.08 4.52
CA PHE A 41 10.76 0.16 3.19
C PHE A 41 11.88 0.09 2.14
N PRO A 42 11.75 -0.74 1.09
CA PRO A 42 12.80 -0.92 0.10
C PRO A 42 13.07 0.38 -0.66
N LYS A 43 14.37 0.68 -0.88
CA LYS A 43 14.82 1.76 -1.75
C LYS A 43 15.07 1.19 -3.14
N PHE A 44 14.50 1.79 -4.17
CA PHE A 44 14.67 1.37 -5.55
C PHE A 44 15.43 2.43 -6.35
N ASP A 45 16.42 2.01 -7.12
CA ASP A 45 17.04 2.85 -8.14
C ASP A 45 16.24 2.76 -9.44
N LEU A 46 15.64 3.88 -9.83
CA LEU A 46 14.78 4.00 -11.01
C LEU A 46 15.56 4.43 -12.27
N THR A 47 16.84 4.76 -12.12
CA THR A 47 17.63 5.36 -13.21
C THR A 47 17.86 4.35 -14.33
N GLY A 48 17.52 4.75 -15.55
CA GLY A 48 17.74 3.94 -16.75
C GLY A 48 16.90 2.66 -16.85
N LYS A 49 15.87 2.50 -16.01
CA LYS A 49 14.98 1.33 -16.01
C LYS A 49 13.98 1.39 -17.17
N SER A 50 13.74 0.26 -17.79
CA SER A 50 12.68 0.05 -18.78
C SER A 50 11.29 0.06 -18.13
N MET A 51 10.24 0.20 -18.93
CA MET A 51 8.85 0.15 -18.44
C MET A 51 8.50 -1.18 -17.76
N GLU A 52 9.06 -2.30 -18.24
CA GLU A 52 8.85 -3.62 -17.65
C GLU A 52 9.50 -3.72 -16.27
N GLU A 53 10.73 -3.22 -16.13
CA GLU A 53 11.41 -3.17 -14.83
C GLU A 53 10.70 -2.23 -13.85
N LEU A 54 10.20 -1.08 -14.32
CA LEU A 54 9.41 -0.17 -13.49
C LEU A 54 8.10 -0.81 -13.02
N ALA A 55 7.45 -1.61 -13.86
CA ALA A 55 6.25 -2.34 -13.47
C ALA A 55 6.53 -3.42 -12.43
N ALA A 56 7.66 -4.15 -12.56
CA ALA A 56 8.10 -5.11 -11.56
C ALA A 56 8.40 -4.44 -10.21
N ILE A 57 9.16 -3.32 -10.23
CA ILE A 57 9.43 -2.50 -9.04
C ILE A 57 8.12 -2.02 -8.40
N ASN A 58 7.15 -1.59 -9.20
CA ASN A 58 5.86 -1.12 -8.68
C ASN A 58 5.07 -2.25 -7.98
N ILE A 59 5.17 -3.49 -8.45
CA ILE A 59 4.58 -4.65 -7.78
C ILE A 59 5.29 -4.91 -6.45
N ASP A 60 6.62 -4.88 -6.42
CA ASP A 60 7.39 -5.04 -5.18
C ASP A 60 7.06 -3.95 -4.15
N CYS A 61 6.92 -2.70 -4.60
CA CYS A 61 6.42 -1.58 -3.79
C CYS A 61 5.03 -1.88 -3.23
N ALA A 62 4.09 -2.34 -4.06
CA ALA A 62 2.73 -2.65 -3.64
C ALA A 62 2.70 -3.74 -2.55
N LEU A 63 3.51 -4.79 -2.72
CA LEU A 63 3.65 -5.87 -1.73
C LEU A 63 4.26 -5.37 -0.43
N ALA A 64 5.32 -4.55 -0.49
CA ALA A 64 5.93 -3.95 0.70
C ALA A 64 4.92 -3.06 1.47
N MET A 65 4.15 -2.23 0.75
CA MET A 65 3.10 -1.40 1.35
C MET A 65 1.97 -2.26 1.95
N ALA A 66 1.57 -3.35 1.30
CA ALA A 66 0.53 -4.25 1.81
C ALA A 66 0.97 -4.95 3.10
N ASN A 67 2.21 -5.44 3.15
CA ASN A 67 2.79 -6.02 4.36
C ASN A 67 2.81 -5.03 5.52
N LEU A 68 3.18 -3.79 5.23
CA LEU A 68 3.19 -2.74 6.23
C LEU A 68 1.78 -2.36 6.68
N LEU A 69 0.82 -2.33 5.75
CA LEU A 69 -0.59 -2.10 6.06
C LEU A 69 -1.14 -3.17 7.02
N ASN A 70 -0.82 -4.43 6.79
CA ASN A 70 -1.16 -5.55 7.69
C ASN A 70 -0.58 -5.39 9.11
N GLN A 71 0.63 -4.82 9.23
CA GLN A 71 1.25 -4.57 10.54
C GLN A 71 0.57 -3.42 11.29
N VAL A 72 0.04 -2.42 10.58
CA VAL A 72 -0.57 -1.25 11.22
C VAL A 72 -2.06 -1.37 11.47
N LEU A 73 -2.77 -2.19 10.68
CA LEU A 73 -4.22 -2.43 10.84
C LEU A 73 -4.62 -2.77 12.29
N PRO A 74 -3.92 -3.65 13.03
CA PRO A 74 -4.24 -3.97 14.43
C PRO A 74 -4.06 -2.80 15.42
N HIS A 75 -3.44 -1.70 15.00
CA HIS A 75 -3.27 -0.50 15.83
C HIS A 75 -4.37 0.54 15.63
N LEU A 76 -5.28 0.30 14.69
CA LEU A 76 -6.46 1.11 14.47
C LEU A 76 -7.62 0.63 15.35
N ASN A 77 -8.59 1.52 15.57
CA ASN A 77 -9.89 1.09 16.07
C ASN A 77 -10.78 0.60 14.91
N ASP A 78 -11.90 -0.04 15.22
CA ASP A 78 -12.80 -0.67 14.24
C ASP A 78 -13.29 0.31 13.15
N TYR A 79 -13.61 1.55 13.54
CA TYR A 79 -14.05 2.57 12.58
C TYR A 79 -12.95 2.90 11.58
N GLU A 80 -11.73 3.17 12.06
CA GLU A 80 -10.61 3.51 11.19
C GLU A 80 -10.19 2.33 10.31
N ALA A 81 -10.21 1.10 10.86
CA ALA A 81 -9.94 -0.11 10.09
C ALA A 81 -10.96 -0.29 8.95
N THR A 82 -12.25 -0.03 9.22
CA THR A 82 -13.30 -0.08 8.19
C THR A 82 -13.07 0.94 7.07
N GLN A 83 -12.62 2.15 7.42
CA GLN A 83 -12.28 3.18 6.42
C GLN A 83 -11.08 2.76 5.56
N VAL A 84 -10.04 2.18 6.16
CA VAL A 84 -8.89 1.63 5.42
C VAL A 84 -9.32 0.54 4.44
N LEU A 85 -10.13 -0.43 4.89
CA LEU A 85 -10.61 -1.51 4.04
C LEU A 85 -11.50 -1.00 2.89
N SER A 86 -12.30 0.04 3.15
CA SER A 86 -13.13 0.67 2.11
C SER A 86 -12.31 1.30 0.99
N LEU A 87 -11.11 1.82 1.28
CA LEU A 87 -10.19 2.37 0.28
C LEU A 87 -9.57 1.29 -0.61
N LEU A 88 -9.40 0.07 -0.07
CA LEU A 88 -8.89 -1.08 -0.83
C LEU A 88 -9.96 -1.65 -1.77
N GLY A 89 -11.25 -1.50 -1.45
CA GLY A 89 -12.35 -2.03 -2.24
C GLY A 89 -12.34 -3.55 -2.30
N GLU A 90 -12.42 -4.13 -3.50
CA GLU A 90 -12.38 -5.59 -3.70
C GLU A 90 -11.07 -6.23 -3.20
N ASP A 91 -9.97 -5.46 -3.17
CA ASP A 91 -8.66 -5.93 -2.71
C ASP A 91 -8.61 -6.12 -1.17
N ALA A 92 -9.60 -5.62 -0.42
CA ALA A 92 -9.68 -5.71 1.04
C ALA A 92 -9.75 -7.16 1.55
N GLN A 93 -10.29 -8.09 0.76
CA GLN A 93 -10.41 -9.51 1.13
C GLN A 93 -9.05 -10.16 1.46
N HIS A 94 -7.95 -9.63 0.91
CA HIS A 94 -6.60 -10.12 1.17
C HIS A 94 -6.02 -9.68 2.53
N PHE A 95 -6.71 -8.77 3.22
CA PHE A 95 -6.30 -8.20 4.52
C PHE A 95 -7.21 -8.66 5.68
N LEU A 96 -8.24 -9.46 5.38
CA LEU A 96 -9.25 -9.93 6.33
C LEU A 96 -9.05 -11.41 6.75
N ALA A 97 -8.00 -12.06 6.25
CA ALA A 97 -7.62 -13.44 6.57
C ALA A 97 -6.62 -13.49 7.73
#